data_AF-A0A0F3PVR4-F1
#
_entry.id   AF-A0A0F3PVR4-F1
#
_cell.length_a   1.000
_cell.length_b   1.000
_cell.length_c   1.000
_cell.angle_alpha   90.00
_cell.angle_beta   90.00
_cell.angle_gamma   90.00
#
_symmetry.space_group_name_H-M   'P 1'
#
loop_
_entity.id
_entity.type
_entity.pdbx_description
1 polymer ?
#
loop_
_entity_poly.entity_id
_entity_poly.type
_entity_poly.pdbx_seq_one_letter_code
_entity_poly.pdbx_strand_id
1 'polypeptide(L)' 'MAKKGATLLVKLVSSEGTGYFYVKKRDPKKLVQKLSFRKYDPVARKHVLFKEEKLR' A
#
# COMPACT_ATOMS: atom_id res chain seq x y z
N MET A 1 0.56 16.96 25.35
CA MET A 1 -0.47 16.05 24.80
C MET A 1 -0.02 15.57 23.42
N ALA A 2 0.38 14.29 23.27
CA ALA A 2 0.81 13.77 21.98
C ALA A 2 -0.42 13.53 21.08
N LYS A 3 -0.63 14.40 20.09
CA LYS A 3 -1.67 14.24 19.08
C LYS A 3 -1.30 13.01 18.25
N LYS A 4 -1.95 11.87 18.50
CA LYS A 4 -1.82 10.64 17.69
C LYS A 4 -2.04 11.07 16.23
N GLY A 5 -0.97 11.11 15.44
CA GLY A 5 -1.06 11.46 14.03
C GLY A 5 -2.05 10.53 13.35
N ALA A 6 -2.83 11.05 12.40
CA ALA A 6 -3.83 10.27 11.66
C ALA A 6 -3.15 9.34 10.65
N THR A 7 -2.25 8.47 11.11
CA THR A 7 -1.57 7.50 10.26
C THR A 7 -2.56 6.40 9.89
N LEU A 8 -2.87 6.28 8.61
CA LEU A 8 -3.74 5.24 8.08
C LEU A 8 -2.90 4.02 7.68
N LEU A 9 -3.40 2.83 8.02
CA LEU A 9 -2.89 1.59 7.45
C LEU A 9 -3.57 1.34 6.12
N VAL A 10 -2.76 1.08 5.09
CA VAL A 10 -3.23 0.81 3.74
C VAL A 10 -2.61 -0.48 3.22
N LYS A 11 -3.33 -1.16 2.34
CA LYS A 11 -2.84 -2.34 1.63
C LYS A 11 -2.32 -1.88 0.28
N LEU A 12 -1.17 -2.41 -0.11
CA LEU A 12 -0.65 -2.31 -1.46
C LEU A 12 -0.91 -3.66 -2.12
N VAL A 13 -1.86 -3.73 -3.04
CA VAL A 13 -2.30 -4.96 -3.71
C VAL A 13 -1.59 -5.10 -5.05
N SER A 14 -1.12 -6.31 -5.35
CA SER A 14 -0.47 -6.63 -6.62
C SER A 14 -1.42 -6.44 -7.81
N SER A 15 -0.95 -5.78 -8.87
CA SER A 15 -1.73 -5.61 -10.10
C SER A 15 -1.95 -6.90 -10.89
N GLU A 16 -1.19 -7.96 -10.60
CA GLU A 16 -1.27 -9.24 -11.32
C GLU A 16 -2.37 -10.17 -10.76
N GLY A 17 -3.15 -9.73 -9.77
CA GLY A 17 -4.27 -10.51 -9.24
C GLY A 17 -3.87 -11.76 -8.44
N THR A 18 -2.61 -11.85 -8.01
CA THR A 18 -2.07 -12.98 -7.23
C THR A 18 -2.60 -13.06 -5.80
N GLY A 19 -3.33 -12.03 -5.33
CA GLY A 19 -3.79 -11.91 -3.94
C GLY A 19 -2.69 -11.50 -2.96
N TYR A 20 -1.44 -11.34 -3.40
CA TYR A 20 -0.35 -10.87 -2.55
C TYR A 20 -0.45 -9.36 -2.31
N PHE A 21 -0.26 -8.95 -1.05
CA PHE A 21 -0.29 -7.55 -0.67
C PHE A 21 0.75 -7.20 0.41
N TYR A 22 1.22 -5.97 0.38
CA TYR A 22 2.01 -5.39 1.47
C TYR A 22 1.12 -4.50 2.33
N VAL A 23 1.45 -4.40 3.63
CA VAL A 23 0.82 -3.42 4.53
C VAL A 23 1.78 -2.24 4.70
N LYS A 24 1.26 -1.03 4.54
CA LYS A 24 2.04 0.21 4.74
C LYS A 24 1.26 1.21 5.58
N LYS A 25 1.99 1.96 6.40
CA LYS A 25 1.47 3.13 7.10
C LYS A 25 1.63 4.36 6.20
N ARG A 26 0.57 5.13 5.99
CA ARG A 26 0.63 6.41 5.28
C ARG A 26 -0.01 7.53 6.10
N ASP A 27 0.52 8.74 5.94
CA ASP A 27 -0.09 9.94 6.50
C ASP A 27 -0.90 10.64 5.39
N PRO A 28 -2.25 10.60 5.44
CA PRO A 28 -3.10 11.20 4.42
C PRO A 28 -2.95 12.72 4.33
N LYS A 29 -2.39 13.37 5.37
CA LYS A 29 -2.14 14.82 5.36
C LYS A 29 -0.93 15.19 4.51
N LYS A 30 0.08 14.32 4.45
CA LYS A 30 1.28 14.53 3.64
C LYS A 30 1.11 13.99 2.23
N LEU A 31 0.39 12.88 2.08
CA LEU A 31 0.19 12.18 0.81
C LEU A 31 -1.30 12.01 0.55
N VAL A 32 -1.84 12.91 -0.26
CA VAL A 32 -3.26 12.94 -0.64
C VAL A 32 -3.56 11.89 -1.71
N GLN A 33 -2.64 11.68 -2.65
CA GLN A 33 -2.81 10.75 -3.76
C GLN A 33 -2.63 9.29 -3.34
N LYS A 34 -3.21 8.36 -4.10
CA LYS A 34 -3.03 6.91 -3.88
C LYS A 34 -1.59 6.51 -4.21
N LEU A 35 -1.04 5.64 -3.39
CA LEU A 35 0.31 5.11 -3.59
C LEU A 35 0.33 4.06 -4.70
N SER A 36 1.34 4.13 -5.56
CA SER A 36 1.68 3.09 -6.52
C SER A 36 3.19 2.86 -6.48
N PHE A 37 3.59 1.60 -6.31
CA PHE A 37 5.01 1.23 -6.20
C PHE A 37 5.30 -0.02 -7.00
N ARG A 38 6.46 -0.07 -7.66
CA ARG A 38 6.94 -1.30 -8.26
C ARG A 38 7.65 -2.13 -7.20
N LYS A 39 7.12 -3.32 -6.90
CA LYS A 39 7.66 -4.24 -5.88
C LYS A 39 7.66 -5.67 -6.39
N TYR A 40 8.48 -6.51 -5.77
CA TYR A 40 8.48 -7.94 -6.07
C TYR A 40 7.20 -8.58 -5.57
N ASP A 41 6.56 -9.35 -6.44
CA ASP A 41 5.47 -10.26 -6.10
C ASP A 41 6.04 -11.68 -6.05
N PRO A 42 6.04 -12.36 -4.88
CA PRO A 42 6.60 -13.70 -4.75
C PRO A 42 5.79 -14.77 -5.48
N VAL A 43 4.51 -14.51 -5.76
CA VAL A 43 3.63 -15.45 -6.47
C VAL A 43 3.85 -15.31 -7.98
N ALA A 44 3.88 -14.07 -8.51
CA ALA A 44 4.17 -13.82 -9.92
C ALA A 44 5.67 -13.92 -10.27
N ARG A 45 6.53 -13.97 -9.25
CA ARG A 45 8.01 -14.04 -9.33
C ARG A 45 8.67 -12.91 -10.13
N LYS A 46 8.03 -11.75 -10.20
CA LYS A 46 8.53 -10.57 -10.94
C LYS A 46 8.18 -9.26 -10.22
N HIS A 47 8.82 -8.18 -10.63
CA HIS A 47 8.53 -6.84 -10.11
C HIS A 47 7.35 -6.21 -10.85
N VAL A 48 6.23 -6.09 -10.14
CA VAL A 48 4.97 -5.57 -10.68
C VAL A 48 4.53 -4.32 -9.94
N LEU A 49 3.53 -3.64 -10.49
CA LEU A 49 2.96 -2.46 -9.88
C LEU A 49 2.01 -2.88 -8.76
N PHE A 50 2.22 -2.36 -7.57
CA PHE A 50 1.30 -2.50 -6.45
C PHE A 50 0.50 -1.21 -6.31
N LYS A 51 -0.82 -1.34 -6.19
CA LYS A 51 -1.76 -0.22 -6.04
C LYS A 51 -2.32 -0.16 -4.63
N GLU A 52 -2.53 1.04 -4.13
CA GLU A 52 -3.13 1.23 -2.82
C GLU A 52 -4.63 0.94 -2.79
N GLU A 53 -5.02 0.10 -1.83
CA GLU A 53 -6.40 -0.12 -1.41
C GLU A 53 -6.57 0.20 0.08
N LYS A 54 -7.77 0.68 0.42
CA LYS A 54 -8.13 0.93 1.82
C LYS A 54 -8.22 -0.39 2.56
N LEU A 55 -7.56 -0.45 3.72
CA LEU A 55 -7.85 -1.48 4.70
C LEU A 55 -9.24 -1.16 5.28
N ARG A 56 -10.23 -2.05 5.07
CA ARG A 56 -11.51 -1.98 5.79
C ARG A 56 -11.33 -2.43 7.23
#